data_AF-A0A1G4FHX2-F1
#
_entry.id   AF-A0A1G4FHX2-F1
#
_cell.length_a   1.000
_cell.length_b   1.000
_cell.length_c   1.000
_cell.angle_alpha   90.00
_cell.angle_beta   90.00
_cell.angle_gamma   90.00
#
_symmetry.space_group_name_H-M   'P 1'
#
loop_
_entity.id
_entity.type
_entity.pdbx_description
1 polymer ?
#
loop_
_entity_poly.entity_id
_entity_poly.type
_entity_poly.pdbx_seq_one_letter_code
_entity_poly.pdbx_strand_id
1 'polypeptide(L)' 'MSLYEERVKRLHEHVMKNQKKSEPTVTDLKKMLDEKGIEYDVKAKKGDLIKLLEGAE' A
#
# COMPACT_ATOMS: atom_id res chain seq x y z
N MET A 1 -5.53 -13.35 27.58
CA MET A 1 -5.69 -12.02 26.98
C MET A 1 -6.71 -11.27 27.81
N SER A 2 -6.39 -10.05 28.23
CA SER A 2 -7.32 -9.13 28.88
C SER A 2 -8.40 -8.69 27.86
N LEU A 3 -9.60 -8.34 28.36
CA LEU A 3 -10.68 -7.76 27.56
C LEU A 3 -10.20 -6.55 26.73
N TYR A 4 -9.22 -5.80 27.26
CA TYR A 4 -8.61 -4.67 26.57
C TYR A 4 -7.78 -5.12 25.36
N GLU A 5 -6.98 -6.18 25.54
CA GLU A 5 -6.11 -6.72 24.49
C GLU A 5 -6.94 -7.31 23.33
N GLU A 6 -8.04 -8.01 23.63
CA GLU A 6 -8.97 -8.52 22.61
C GLU A 6 -9.67 -7.40 21.83
N ARG A 7 -9.99 -6.29 22.48
CA ARG A 7 -10.63 -5.14 21.83
C ARG A 7 -9.65 -4.42 20.90
N VAL A 8 -8.40 -4.22 21.36
CA VAL A 8 -7.32 -3.65 20.56
C VAL A 8 -7.03 -4.55 19.36
N LYS A 9 -6.93 -5.87 19.55
CA LYS A 9 -6.66 -6.82 18.46
C LYS A 9 -7.76 -6.77 17.37
N ARG A 10 -9.03 -6.74 17.77
CA ARG A 10 -10.16 -6.60 16.83
C ARG A 10 -10.14 -5.27 16.07
N LEU A 11 -9.85 -4.16 16.76
CA LEU A 11 -9.75 -2.86 16.12
C LEU A 11 -8.60 -2.83 15.11
N HIS A 12 -7.44 -3.37 15.50
CA HIS A 12 -6.25 -3.43 14.64
C HIS A 12 -6.53 -4.27 13.38
N GLU A 13 -7.16 -5.43 13.53
CA GLU A 13 -7.53 -6.28 12.41
C GLU A 13 -8.54 -5.60 11.47
N HIS A 14 -9.53 -4.88 12.02
CA HIS A 14 -10.52 -4.15 11.24
C HIS A 14 -9.91 -2.97 10.45
N VAL A 15 -9.03 -2.20 11.09
CA VAL A 15 -8.30 -1.09 10.47
C VAL A 15 -7.38 -1.63 9.36
N MET A 16 -6.59 -2.67 9.64
CA MET A 16 -5.70 -3.29 8.64
C MET A 16 -6.47 -3.88 7.46
N LYS A 17 -7.64 -4.48 7.71
CA LYS A 17 -8.50 -5.05 6.66
C LYS A 17 -9.13 -3.97 5.77
N ASN A 18 -9.49 -2.82 6.34
CA ASN A 18 -9.99 -1.69 5.56
C ASN A 18 -8.87 -0.98 4.77
N GLN A 19 -7.66 -0.90 5.32
CA GLN A 19 -6.52 -0.26 4.67
C GLN A 19 -6.07 -1.03 3.41
N LYS A 20 -6.27 -2.35 3.37
CA LYS A 20 -5.99 -3.19 2.17
C LYS A 20 -7.03 -3.06 1.04
N LYS A 21 -8.20 -2.47 1.29
CA LYS A 21 -9.30 -2.40 0.29
C LYS A 21 -9.36 -1.10 -0.48
N SER A 22 -8.69 -0.06 -0.03
CA SER A 22 -8.48 1.15 -0.84
C SER A 22 -7.47 0.82 -1.94
N GLU A 23 -7.87 1.03 -3.20
CA GLU A 23 -6.95 0.98 -4.33
C GLU A 23 -5.65 1.73 -3.99
N PRO A 24 -4.47 1.19 -4.32
CA PRO A 24 -3.22 1.84 -4.00
C PRO A 24 -3.23 3.25 -4.59
N THR A 25 -3.00 4.24 -3.73
CA THR A 25 -2.91 5.62 -4.17
C THR A 25 -1.62 5.82 -4.95
N VAL A 26 -1.50 6.95 -5.67
CA VAL A 26 -0.25 7.30 -6.37
C VAL A 26 0.94 7.26 -5.40
N THR A 27 0.73 7.66 -4.14
CA THR A 27 1.76 7.61 -3.10
C THR A 27 2.15 6.19 -2.72
N ASP A 28 1.19 5.26 -2.64
CA ASP A 28 1.47 3.84 -2.37
C ASP A 28 2.23 3.21 -3.54
N LEU A 29 1.84 3.50 -4.78
CA LEU A 29 2.53 3.00 -5.98
C LEU A 29 3.98 3.50 -6.05
N LYS A 30 4.21 4.78 -5.72
CA LYS A 30 5.55 5.35 -5.62
C LYS A 30 6.39 4.64 -4.55
N LYS A 31 5.84 4.38 -3.36
CA LYS A 31 6.52 3.61 -2.33
C LYS A 31 6.88 2.20 -2.79
N MET A 32 5.94 1.51 -3.45
CA MET A 32 6.19 0.15 -3.94
C MET A 32 7.30 0.12 -5.01
N LEU A 33 7.38 1.15 -5.86
CA LEU A 33 8.48 1.30 -6.83
C LEU A 33 9.81 1.59 -6.14
N ASP A 34 9.81 2.47 -5.13
CA ASP A 34 10.97 2.79 -4.30
C ASP A 34 11.50 1.54 -3.57
N GLU A 35 10.60 0.74 -2.97
CA GLU A 35 10.94 -0.53 -2.31
C GLU A 35 11.52 -1.57 -3.28
N LYS A 36 11.10 -1.54 -4.55
CA LYS A 36 11.67 -2.38 -5.62
C LYS A 36 12.94 -1.79 -6.25
N GLY A 37 13.34 -0.57 -5.87
CA GLY A 37 14.48 0.13 -6.45
C GLY A 37 14.27 0.59 -7.90
N ILE A 38 13.01 0.75 -8.32
CA ILE A 38 12.65 1.18 -9.67
C ILE A 38 12.52 2.69 -9.68
N GLU A 39 13.40 3.36 -10.44
CA GLU A 39 13.27 4.80 -10.67
C GLU A 39 11.99 5.11 -11.46
N TYR A 40 11.27 6.12 -11.01
CA TYR A 40 10.04 6.59 -11.64
C TYR A 40 10.06 8.11 -11.80
N ASP A 41 9.38 8.60 -12.83
CA ASP A 41 9.22 10.05 -13.01
C ASP A 41 8.30 10.62 -11.93
N VAL A 42 8.73 11.68 -11.25
CA VAL A 42 7.95 12.34 -10.19
C VAL A 42 6.60 12.86 -10.72
N LYS A 43 6.52 13.19 -12.01
CA LYS A 43 5.32 13.61 -12.75
C LYS A 43 4.58 12.46 -13.43
N ALA A 44 5.05 11.21 -13.31
CA ALA A 44 4.35 10.05 -13.84
C ALA A 44 2.92 9.96 -13.30
N LYS A 45 1.98 9.63 -14.18
CA LYS A 45 0.58 9.41 -13.79
C LYS A 45 0.44 8.05 -13.13
N LYS A 46 -0.69 7.86 -12.41
CA LYS A 46 -1.03 6.58 -11.75
C LYS A 46 -0.83 5.37 -12.68
N GLY A 47 -1.25 5.48 -13.95
CA GLY A 47 -1.14 4.41 -14.93
C GLY A 47 0.30 4.06 -15.33
N ASP A 48 1.19 5.05 -15.44
CA ASP A 48 2.61 4.81 -15.76
C ASP A 48 3.34 4.16 -14.59
N LEU A 49 3.03 4.58 -13.35
CA LEU A 49 3.58 3.95 -12.14
C LEU A 49 3.14 2.49 -12.00
N ILE A 50 1.88 2.17 -12.33
CA ILE A 50 1.38 0.78 -12.33
C ILE A 50 2.11 -0.04 -13.40
N LYS A 51 2.28 0.49 -14.61
CA LYS A 51 3.02 -0.21 -15.68
C LYS A 51 4.47 -0.50 -15.30
N LEU A 52 5.14 0.41 -14.60
CA LEU A 52 6.49 0.18 -14.09
C LEU A 52 6.52 -0.94 -13.03
N LEU A 53 5.49 -1.04 -12.19
CA LEU A 53 5.37 -2.12 -11.20
C LEU A 53 5.10 -3.48 -11.86
N GLU A 54 4.24 -3.52 -12.89
CA GLU A 54 3.90 -4.74 -13.63
C GLU A 54 5.03 -5.19 -14.56
N GLY A 55 5.77 -4.26 -15.17
CA GLY A 55 6.87 -4.57 -16.09
C GLY A 55 8.18 -4.99 -15.42
N ALA A 56 8.26 -4.90 -14.09
CA ALA A 56 9.41 -5.31 -13.28
C ALA A 56 9.26 -6.71 -12.65
N GLU A 57 8.17 -7.41 -12.95
CA GLU A 57 7.93 -8.82 -12.60
C GLU A 57 8.34 -9.75 -13.75
#